data_AF-A0A917SXQ9-F1
#
_entry.id   AF-A0A917SXQ9-F1
#
_cell.length_a   1.000
_cell.length_b   1.000
_cell.length_c   1.000
_cell.angle_alpha   90.00
_cell.angle_beta   90.00
_cell.angle_gamma   90.00
#
_symmetry.space_group_name_H-M   'P 1'
#
loop_
_entity.id
_entity.type
_entity.pdbx_description
1 polymer ?
#
loop_
_entity_poly.entity_id
_entity_poly.type
_entity_poly.pdbx_seq_one_letter_code
_entity_poly.pdbx_strand_id
1 'polypeptide(L)' 'MRHLLRITTVISAGTAPVAALAHPGHLTEVAGHGHWLGAAAIGAAIAIGLWQALKGRRNAARDDDAAESAEAEPQDA' A
#
# COMPACT_ATOMS: atom_id res chain seq x y z
N MET A 1 -24.54 -10.07 -30.98
CA MET A 1 -24.91 -8.90 -30.13
C MET A 1 -26.07 -9.19 -29.18
N ARG A 2 -27.19 -9.77 -29.63
CA ARG A 2 -28.37 -10.05 -28.79
C ARG A 2 -28.15 -11.08 -27.66
N HIS A 3 -27.20 -12.00 -27.82
CA HIS A 3 -26.80 -12.97 -26.80
C HIS A 3 -25.85 -12.38 -25.75
N LEU A 4 -24.94 -11.47 -26.15
CA LEU A 4 -24.06 -10.74 -25.23
C LEU A 4 -24.88 -9.86 -24.29
N LEU A 5 -25.89 -9.14 -24.82
CA LEU A 5 -26.80 -8.33 -24.03
C LEU A 5 -27.57 -9.17 -22.99
N ARG A 6 -28.02 -10.37 -23.36
CA ARG A 6 -28.73 -11.29 -22.46
C ARG A 6 -27.83 -11.87 -21.36
N ILE A 7 -26.58 -12.22 -21.69
CA ILE A 7 -25.60 -12.72 -20.72
C ILE A 7 -25.28 -11.62 -19.69
N THR A 8 -25.06 -10.38 -20.13
CA THR A 8 -24.83 -9.24 -19.24
C THR A 8 -26.02 -8.98 -18.32
N THR A 9 -27.26 -9.06 -18.82
CA THR A 9 -28.47 -8.86 -18.00
C THR A 9 -28.66 -9.97 -16.95
N VAL A 10 -28.38 -11.23 -17.30
CA VAL A 10 -28.51 -12.37 -16.37
C VAL A 10 -27.45 -12.31 -15.27
N ILE A 11 -26.21 -11.94 -15.61
CA ILE A 11 -25.14 -11.75 -14.62
C ILE A 11 -25.50 -10.62 -13.64
N SER A 12 -26.02 -9.50 -14.15
CA SER A 12 -26.38 -8.36 -13.31
C SER A 12 -27.57 -8.63 -12.38
N ALA A 13 -28.48 -9.53 -12.75
CA ALA A 13 -29.61 -9.94 -11.90
C ALA A 13 -29.20 -10.97 -10.82
N GLY A 14 -28.18 -11.79 -11.09
CA GLY A 14 -27.68 -12.81 -10.15
C GLY A 14 -26.80 -12.29 -9.02
N THR A 15 -26.34 -11.04 -9.10
CA THR A 15 -25.52 -10.40 -8.05
C THR A 15 -26.32 -9.44 -7.16
N ALA A 16 -27.66 -9.45 -7.25
CA ALA A 16 -28.48 -8.66 -6.36
C ALA A 16 -28.22 -9.10 -4.91
N PRO A 17 -27.80 -8.19 -4.01
CA PRO A 17 -27.54 -8.55 -2.63
C PRO A 17 -28.87 -8.99 -1.98
N VAL A 18 -28.99 -10.28 -1.71
CA VAL A 18 -30.09 -10.81 -0.90
C VAL A 18 -29.78 -10.45 0.54
N ALA A 19 -30.74 -9.84 1.24
CA ALA A 19 -30.58 -9.51 2.66
C ALA A 19 -30.45 -10.81 3.47
N ALA A 20 -29.22 -11.17 3.83
CA ALA A 20 -28.96 -12.20 4.84
C ALA A 20 -29.35 -11.61 6.20
N LEU A 21 -30.47 -12.07 6.75
CA LEU A 21 -30.92 -11.76 8.11
C LEU A 21 -30.01 -12.50 9.12
N ALA A 22 -28.74 -12.11 9.18
CA ALA A 22 -27.84 -12.51 10.24
C ALA A 22 -28.22 -11.74 11.51
N HIS A 23 -28.37 -12.43 12.63
CA HIS A 23 -28.63 -11.76 13.91
C HIS A 23 -27.48 -10.79 14.23
N PRO A 24 -27.73 -9.64 14.89
CA PRO A 24 -26.72 -8.63 15.18
C PRO A 24 -25.46 -9.16 15.89
N GLY A 25 -25.59 -10.30 16.60
CA GLY A 25 -24.49 -10.98 17.29
C GLY A 25 -23.36 -11.51 16.40
N HIS A 26 -23.53 -11.59 15.07
CA HIS A 26 -22.43 -11.92 14.15
C HIS A 26 -21.68 -10.68 13.61
N LEU A 27 -22.22 -9.47 13.76
CA LEU A 27 -21.51 -8.24 13.38
C LEU A 27 -20.44 -7.84 14.39
N THR A 28 -20.58 -8.29 15.64
CA THR A 28 -19.64 -7.99 16.72
C THR A 28 -18.32 -8.77 16.60
N GLU A 29 -18.29 -9.95 15.96
CA GLU A 29 -17.04 -10.67 15.68
C GLU A 29 -16.14 -9.94 14.65
N VAL A 30 -16.75 -9.21 13.69
CA VAL A 30 -16.02 -8.49 12.64
C VAL A 30 -15.43 -7.17 13.15
N ALA A 31 -16.08 -6.55 14.14
CA ALA A 31 -15.67 -5.26 14.67
C ALA A 31 -14.29 -5.25 15.33
N GLY A 32 -13.76 -6.39 15.80
CA GLY A 32 -12.44 -6.46 16.46
C GLY A 32 -11.25 -6.61 15.51
N HIS A 33 -11.38 -7.42 14.46
CA HIS A 33 -10.23 -7.85 13.65
C HIS A 33 -9.79 -6.82 12.60
N GLY A 34 -10.73 -6.07 12.01
CA GLY A 34 -10.42 -5.06 11.00
C GLY A 34 -9.69 -3.83 11.56
N HIS A 35 -9.97 -3.45 12.80
CA HIS A 35 -9.38 -2.27 13.44
C HIS A 35 -7.88 -2.43 13.71
N TRP A 36 -7.45 -3.59 14.20
CA TRP A 36 -6.03 -3.88 14.41
C TRP A 36 -5.27 -4.03 13.10
N LEU A 37 -5.88 -4.60 12.06
CA LEU A 37 -5.25 -4.68 10.74
C LEU A 37 -5.04 -3.28 10.12
N GLY A 38 -6.03 -2.39 10.28
CA GLY A 38 -5.91 -0.99 9.87
C GLY A 38 -4.78 -0.28 10.61
N ALA A 39 -4.71 -0.43 11.94
CA ALA A 39 -3.62 0.13 12.74
C ALA A 39 -2.25 -0.43 12.33
N ALA A 40 -2.15 -1.74 12.07
CA ALA A 40 -0.93 -2.38 11.60
C ALA A 40 -0.50 -1.86 10.22
N ALA A 41 -1.44 -1.69 9.29
CA ALA A 41 -1.17 -1.15 7.96
C ALA A 41 -0.65 0.29 8.02
N ILE A 42 -1.25 1.14 8.86
CA ILE A 42 -0.79 2.51 9.08
C ILE A 42 0.62 2.51 9.68
N GLY A 43 0.87 1.69 10.70
CA GLY A 43 2.20 1.55 11.31
C GLY A 43 3.26 1.12 10.30
N ALA A 44 2.94 0.15 9.43
CA ALA A 44 3.84 -0.30 8.37
C ALA A 44 4.16 0.82 7.35
N ALA A 45 3.15 1.60 6.93
CA ALA A 45 3.35 2.70 6.00
C ALA A 45 4.28 3.79 6.58
N ILE A 46 4.10 4.14 7.86
CA ILE A 46 4.97 5.10 8.56
C ILE A 46 6.41 4.56 8.63
N ALA A 47 6.59 3.30 9.02
CA ALA A 47 7.92 2.68 9.13
C ALA A 47 8.67 2.68 7.80
N ILE A 48 8.00 2.34 6.70
CA ILE A 48 8.59 2.36 5.35
C ILE A 48 8.97 3.79 4.95
N GLY A 49 8.08 4.77 5.19
CA GLY A 49 8.35 6.18 4.89
C GLY A 49 9.58 6.70 5.61
N LEU A 50 9.69 6.43 6.92
CA LEU A 50 10.86 6.80 7.71
C LEU A 50 12.13 6.10 7.22
N TRP A 51 12.07 4.80 6.92
CA TRP A 51 13.23 4.06 6.43
C TRP A 51 13.75 4.61 5.09
N GLN A 52 12.87 4.91 4.15
CA GLN A 52 13.24 5.49 2.86
C GLN A 52 13.85 6.89 3.01
N ALA A 53 13.29 7.74 3.88
CA ALA A 53 13.86 9.05 4.20
C ALA A 53 15.26 8.91 4.81
N LEU A 54 15.45 7.95 5.74
CA LEU A 54 16.75 7.66 6.36
C LEU A 54 17.78 7.12 5.37
N LYS A 55 17.35 6.30 4.41
CA LYS A 55 18.24 5.78 3.37
C LYS A 55 18.64 6.87 2.37
N GLY A 56 17.71 7.73 1.97
CA GLY A 56 17.96 8.85 1.07
C GLY A 56 19.04 9.80 1.61
N ARG A 57 18.92 10.24 2.88
CA ARG A 57 19.94 11.10 3.52
C ARG A 57 21.31 10.44 3.63
N ARG A 58 21.37 9.13 3.88
CA ARG A 58 22.64 8.40 3.95
C ARG A 58 23.31 8.24 2.59
N ASN A 59 22.52 8.12 1.52
CA ASN A 59 23.05 8.09 0.16
C ASN A 59 23.53 9.47 -0.28
N ALA A 60 22.76 10.54 0.02
CA ALA A 60 23.17 11.91 -0.28
C ALA A 60 24.49 12.29 0.41
N ALA A 61 24.63 11.98 1.70
CA ALA A 61 25.89 12.21 2.42
C ALA A 61 27.08 11.42 1.84
N ARG A 62 26.84 10.26 1.23
CA ARG A 62 27.89 9.44 0.62
C ARG A 62 28.30 9.94 -0.75
N ASP A 63 27.38 10.52 -1.52
CA ASP A 63 27.68 11.19 -2.78
C ASP A 63 28.47 12.48 -2.55
N ASP A 64 28.14 13.25 -1.50
CA ASP A 64 28.90 14.45 -1.12
C ASP A 64 30.36 14.10 -0.73
N ASP A 65 30.57 13.07 0.09
CA ASP A 65 31.92 12.59 0.46
C ASP A 65 32.73 12.08 -0.77
N ALA A 66 32.04 11.47 -1.74
CA ALA A 66 32.66 10.96 -2.97
C ALA A 66 33.03 12.09 -3.94
N ALA A 67 32.22 13.14 -4.02
CA ALA A 67 32.51 14.33 -4.82
C ALA A 67 33.71 15.11 -4.24
N GLU A 68 33.77 15.28 -2.93
CA GLU A 68 34.89 15.98 -2.26
C GLU A 68 36.21 15.20 -2.37
N SER A 69 36.17 13.86 -2.37
CA SER A 69 37.36 13.02 -2.64
C SER A 69 37.82 13.04 -4.11
N ALA A 70 36.90 13.22 -5.07
CA ALA A 70 37.24 13.27 -6.50
C ALA A 70 37.89 14.61 -6.90
N GLU A 71 37.58 15.69 -6.19
CA GLU A 71 38.15 17.03 -6.40
C GLU A 71 39.52 17.23 -5.70
N ALA A 72 39.93 16.28 -4.86
CA ALA A 72 41.18 16.30 -4.11
C ALA A 72 42.33 15.48 -4.74
N GLU A 73 42.11 14.78 -5.86
CA GLU A 73 43.21 14.15 -6.60
C GLU A 73 44.03 15.24 -7.35
N PRO A 74 45.34 15.38 -7.08
CA PRO A 74 46.18 16.31 -7.81
C PRO A 74 46.30 15.81 -9.25
N GLN A 75 45.75 16.58 -10.17
CA GLN A 75 45.98 16.44 -11.60
C GLN A 75 47.45 16.77 -11.90
N ASP A 76 48.32 15.76 -11.78
CA ASP A 76 49.73 15.82 -12.20
C ASP A 76 49.79 16.13 -13.70
N ALA A 77 50.36 17.31 -14.02
CA ALA A 77 50.61 17.80 -15.37
C ALA A 77 52.10 18.18 -15.54
#